data_AF-A0A2M7GDY7-F1
#
_entry.id   AF-A0A2M7GDY7-F1
#
_cell.length_a   1.000
_cell.length_b   1.000
_cell.length_c   1.000
_cell.angle_alpha   90.00
_cell.angle_beta   90.00
_cell.angle_gamma   90.00
#
_symmetry.space_group_name_H-M   'P 1'
#
loop_
_entity.id
_entity.type
_entity.pdbx_description
1 polymer ?
#
loop_
_entity_poly.entity_id
_entity_poly.type
_entity_poly.pdbx_seq_one_letter_code
_entity_poly.pdbx_strand_id
1 'polypeptide(L)'
;MDNNFFYHDLAGKRHLRSYLKAAILIVIFMGLVMVYAFWQRAQMMAVVNATPRPVAWQPSATPIPPTATPTATPEPCPSDPSDWTFSYPYSGYNGNLLKIEPACVYEGLERTVAWVLMSSNMGYNGDEAAAALGFEEMPFKPVTKMKIMTDYKGPMEMTVSWSELSFNPELRFWGVRNDGKPGRIFVLRGCYRTSTIVGLKVEEWGDYPVMCSISDDTEREWLIGEWGAKGFAAYSDSGGFRHFQQFGYAGNGAWVYIGQQKDPSIPLAGLSDISKERASMAEAHGVAVWDAEWVEQTYGIPMHELPQDWQSLGTENLQSILDSDSDAFEKIVRFP
;
A
#
# COMPACT_ATOMS: atom_id res chain seq x y z
N MET A 1 -37.33 21.75 41.62
CA MET A 1 -36.29 20.90 41.02
C MET A 1 -36.98 19.63 40.56
N ASP A 2 -37.27 19.52 39.27
CA ASP A 2 -38.03 18.39 38.73
C ASP A 2 -37.15 17.15 38.69
N ASN A 3 -37.53 16.14 39.48
CA ASN A 3 -36.85 14.85 39.50
C ASN A 3 -37.15 14.09 38.20
N ASN A 4 -36.30 14.29 37.18
CA ASN A 4 -36.45 13.70 35.85
C ASN A 4 -36.49 12.15 35.86
N PHE A 5 -36.06 11.46 36.91
CA PHE A 5 -35.90 10.01 36.91
C PHE A 5 -37.18 9.19 37.19
N PHE A 6 -38.20 9.79 37.79
CA PHE A 6 -39.39 9.08 38.26
C PHE A 6 -40.68 9.78 37.80
N TYR A 7 -41.78 9.03 37.76
CA TYR A 7 -43.12 9.59 37.64
C TYR A 7 -44.04 8.89 38.65
N HIS A 8 -45.08 9.58 39.11
CA HIS A 8 -46.11 8.97 39.95
C HIS A 8 -47.29 8.55 39.05
N ASP A 9 -47.84 7.37 39.29
CA ASP A 9 -49.12 6.99 38.67
C ASP A 9 -50.29 7.72 39.37
N LEU A 10 -51.50 7.58 38.81
CA LEU A 10 -52.72 8.20 39.35
C LEU A 10 -53.06 7.69 40.77
N ALA A 11 -52.44 6.62 41.24
CA ALA A 11 -52.56 6.07 42.60
C ALA A 11 -51.41 6.53 43.52
N GLY A 12 -50.56 7.46 43.09
CA GLY A 12 -49.45 8.02 43.85
C GLY A 12 -48.22 7.11 43.94
N LYS A 13 -48.19 5.95 43.28
CA LYS A 13 -47.04 5.04 43.32
C LYS A 13 -45.94 5.53 42.38
N ARG A 14 -44.71 5.49 42.88
CA ARG A 14 -43.52 5.96 42.17
C ARG A 14 -43.02 4.90 41.20
N HIS A 15 -42.96 5.25 39.91
CA HIS A 15 -42.47 4.39 38.83
C HIS A 15 -41.23 4.97 38.19
N LEU A 16 -40.32 4.08 37.77
CA LEU A 16 -39.13 4.43 37.00
C LEU A 16 -39.53 4.68 35.54
N ARG A 17 -39.09 5.80 34.96
CA ARG A 17 -39.39 6.11 33.55
C ARG A 17 -38.76 5.07 32.61
N SER A 18 -39.48 4.73 31.54
CA SER A 18 -39.09 3.64 30.62
C SER A 18 -37.72 3.83 29.98
N TYR A 19 -37.30 5.06 29.68
CA TYR A 19 -35.97 5.32 29.14
C TYR A 19 -34.84 5.02 30.15
N LEU A 20 -35.11 5.17 31.45
CA LEU A 20 -34.12 4.85 32.48
C LEU A 20 -33.97 3.33 32.66
N LYS A 21 -35.07 2.58 32.51
CA LYS A 21 -35.02 1.11 32.44
C LYS A 21 -34.18 0.65 31.23
N ALA A 22 -34.37 1.28 30.07
CA ALA A 22 -33.59 0.99 28.87
C ALA A 22 -32.09 1.33 29.05
N ALA A 23 -31.76 2.48 29.65
CA ALA A 23 -30.39 2.86 29.92
C ALA A 23 -29.68 1.88 30.87
N ILE A 24 -30.36 1.42 31.93
CA ILE A 24 -29.81 0.41 32.85
C ILE A 24 -29.54 -0.91 32.11
N LEU A 25 -30.45 -1.34 31.23
CA LEU A 25 -30.26 -2.56 30.44
C LEU A 25 -29.06 -2.47 29.49
N ILE A 26 -28.85 -1.30 28.86
CA ILE A 26 -27.69 -1.06 27.99
C ILE A 26 -26.38 -1.16 28.78
N VAL A 27 -26.33 -0.55 29.98
CA VAL A 27 -25.14 -0.60 30.84
C VAL A 27 -24.85 -2.04 31.30
N ILE A 28 -25.88 -2.80 31.67
CA ILE A 28 -25.73 -4.23 32.03
C ILE A 28 -25.19 -5.02 30.83
N PHE A 29 -25.73 -4.79 29.63
CA PHE A 29 -25.28 -5.46 28.42
C PHE A 29 -23.81 -5.15 28.09
N MET A 30 -23.39 -3.88 28.19
CA MET A 30 -22.00 -3.48 28.03
C MET A 30 -21.08 -4.15 29.07
N GLY A 31 -21.54 -4.27 30.32
CA GLY A 31 -20.81 -4.99 31.37
C GLY A 31 -20.61 -6.47 31.04
N LEU A 32 -21.65 -7.14 30.53
CA LEU A 32 -21.58 -8.54 30.11
C LEU A 32 -20.60 -8.74 28.94
N VAL A 33 -20.61 -7.86 27.94
CA VAL A 33 -19.65 -7.89 26.83
C VAL A 33 -18.21 -7.69 27.32
N MET A 34 -17.99 -6.76 28.25
CA MET A 34 -16.67 -6.56 28.86
C MET A 34 -16.19 -7.80 29.61
N VAL A 35 -17.02 -8.39 30.47
CA VAL A 35 -16.68 -9.61 31.21
C VAL A 35 -16.35 -10.77 30.25
N TYR A 36 -17.14 -10.91 29.18
CA TYR A 36 -16.89 -11.93 28.16
C TYR A 36 -15.55 -11.71 27.44
N ALA A 37 -15.23 -10.47 27.06
CA ALA A 37 -13.97 -10.12 26.41
C ALA A 37 -12.75 -10.38 27.34
N PHE A 38 -12.86 -10.04 28.63
CA PHE A 38 -11.82 -10.35 29.61
C PHE A 38 -11.64 -11.85 29.82
N TRP A 39 -12.73 -12.63 29.83
CA TRP A 39 -12.68 -14.07 29.97
C TRP A 39 -12.04 -14.76 28.75
N GLN A 40 -12.39 -14.35 27.54
CA GLN A 40 -11.75 -14.79 26.29
C GLN A 40 -10.24 -14.52 26.29
N ARG A 41 -9.83 -13.32 26.72
CA ARG A 41 -8.42 -12.94 26.84
C ARG A 41 -7.67 -13.81 27.85
N ALA A 42 -8.30 -14.15 28.98
CA ALA A 42 -7.68 -15.01 29.99
C ALA A 42 -7.46 -16.44 29.48
N GLN A 43 -8.39 -17.00 28.70
CA GLN A 43 -8.21 -18.34 28.11
C GLN A 43 -7.06 -18.38 27.10
N MET A 44 -6.89 -17.34 26.28
CA MET A 44 -5.80 -17.25 25.29
C MET A 44 -4.42 -17.21 25.96
N MET A 45 -4.27 -16.49 27.08
CA MET A 45 -2.98 -16.42 27.81
C MET A 45 -2.62 -17.72 28.53
N ALA A 46 -3.59 -18.61 28.80
CA ALA A 46 -3.31 -19.91 29.41
C ALA A 46 -2.64 -20.90 28.45
N VAL A 47 -2.76 -20.69 27.13
CA VAL A 47 -2.18 -21.58 26.09
C VAL A 47 -0.72 -21.23 25.78
N VAL A 48 -0.26 -20.01 26.10
CA VAL A 48 1.07 -19.50 25.70
C VAL A 48 2.19 -19.82 26.69
N ASN A 49 1.88 -20.36 27.88
CA ASN A 49 2.89 -20.81 28.86
C ASN A 49 3.36 -22.26 28.62
N ALA A 50 3.63 -22.63 27.37
CA ALA A 50 4.33 -23.88 27.09
C ALA A 50 5.81 -23.72 27.48
N THR A 51 6.24 -24.54 28.44
CA THR A 51 7.60 -24.60 28.98
C THR A 51 8.63 -24.75 27.85
N PRO A 52 9.67 -23.90 27.75
CA PRO A 52 10.71 -24.07 26.74
C PRO A 52 11.43 -25.41 26.96
N ARG A 53 11.47 -26.25 25.92
CA ARG A 53 12.29 -27.47 25.94
C ARG A 53 13.78 -27.07 25.94
N PRO A 54 14.61 -27.61 26.84
CA PRO A 54 16.04 -27.37 26.81
C PRO A 54 16.64 -28.03 25.57
N VAL A 55 17.33 -27.23 24.75
CA VAL A 55 18.17 -27.73 23.65
C VAL A 55 19.42 -28.36 24.26
N ALA A 56 19.58 -29.67 24.08
CA ALA A 56 20.78 -30.39 24.48
C ALA A 56 21.92 -30.04 23.51
N TRP A 57 22.92 -29.33 23.99
CA TRP A 57 24.16 -29.08 23.26
C TRP A 57 25.01 -30.36 23.24
N GLN A 58 25.23 -30.92 22.05
CA GLN A 58 26.28 -31.93 21.84
C GLN A 58 27.59 -31.24 21.45
N PRO A 59 28.75 -31.66 22.01
CA PRO A 59 30.04 -31.12 21.63
C PRO A 59 30.41 -31.53 20.21
N SER A 60 30.81 -30.53 19.42
CA SER A 60 31.25 -30.64 18.03
C SER A 60 32.53 -31.48 17.90
N ALA A 61 32.50 -32.49 17.03
CA ALA A 61 33.69 -33.24 16.63
C ALA A 61 34.52 -32.41 15.63
N THR A 62 35.84 -32.59 15.73
CA THR A 62 36.91 -31.90 15.00
C THR A 62 36.68 -31.84 13.47
N PRO A 63 37.01 -30.71 12.79
CA PRO A 63 36.71 -30.54 11.37
C PRO A 63 37.62 -31.42 10.50
N ILE A 64 37.00 -32.22 9.64
CA ILE A 64 37.63 -32.83 8.47
C ILE A 64 37.60 -31.76 7.34
N PRO A 65 38.64 -31.61 6.51
CA PRO A 65 38.64 -30.59 5.45
C PRO A 65 37.47 -30.84 4.48
N PRO A 66 36.66 -29.82 4.14
CA PRO A 66 35.58 -30.02 3.19
C PRO A 66 36.16 -30.24 1.79
N THR A 67 35.89 -31.42 1.23
CA THR A 67 35.82 -31.63 -0.21
C THR A 67 34.87 -30.59 -0.79
N ALA A 68 35.26 -29.93 -1.88
CA ALA A 68 34.47 -28.91 -2.56
C ALA A 68 33.09 -29.47 -2.95
N THR A 69 32.07 -29.16 -2.15
CA THR A 69 30.67 -29.33 -2.54
C THR A 69 30.39 -28.32 -3.66
N PRO A 70 29.80 -28.73 -4.80
CA PRO A 70 29.36 -27.77 -5.80
C PRO A 70 28.43 -26.77 -5.13
N THR A 71 28.73 -25.48 -5.30
CA THR A 71 27.86 -24.37 -4.91
C THR A 71 26.46 -24.67 -5.42
N ALA A 72 25.53 -24.95 -4.52
CA ALA A 72 24.13 -25.13 -4.89
C ALA A 72 23.68 -23.85 -5.59
N THR A 73 23.27 -23.97 -6.85
CA THR A 73 22.58 -22.90 -7.56
C THR A 73 21.41 -22.45 -6.67
N PRO A 74 21.26 -21.14 -6.39
CA PRO A 74 20.11 -20.64 -5.65
C PRO A 74 18.84 -21.20 -6.30
N GLU A 75 17.96 -21.81 -5.50
CA GLU A 75 16.69 -22.31 -6.02
C GLU A 75 15.92 -21.11 -6.60
N PRO A 76 15.45 -21.19 -7.85
CA PRO A 76 14.75 -20.08 -8.48
C PRO A 76 13.47 -19.77 -7.70
N CYS A 77 13.14 -18.49 -7.58
CA CYS A 77 11.93 -18.08 -6.88
C CYS A 77 10.68 -18.73 -7.50
N PRO A 78 9.75 -19.29 -6.71
CA PRO A 78 8.55 -19.92 -7.25
C PRO A 78 7.71 -18.90 -8.03
N SER A 79 7.35 -19.24 -9.25
CA SER A 79 6.54 -18.39 -10.13
C SER A 79 5.07 -18.79 -10.19
N ASP A 80 4.70 -19.99 -9.73
CA ASP A 80 3.30 -20.36 -9.60
C ASP A 80 2.73 -19.80 -8.29
N PRO A 81 1.69 -18.94 -8.33
CA PRO A 81 1.03 -18.49 -7.13
C PRO A 81 0.51 -19.61 -6.24
N SER A 82 0.25 -20.82 -6.73
CA SER A 82 -0.18 -21.94 -5.88
C SER A 82 0.88 -22.35 -4.85
N ASP A 83 2.15 -22.11 -5.16
CA ASP A 83 3.28 -22.49 -4.31
C ASP A 83 3.61 -21.43 -3.25
N TRP A 84 2.90 -20.30 -3.29
CA TRP A 84 3.11 -19.19 -2.38
C TRP A 84 2.27 -19.34 -1.12
N THR A 85 2.91 -19.07 0.03
CA THR A 85 2.22 -19.00 1.32
C THR A 85 1.79 -17.56 1.59
N PHE A 86 0.54 -17.39 2.01
CA PHE A 86 0.01 -16.11 2.44
C PHE A 86 -0.14 -16.13 3.96
N SER A 87 0.59 -15.27 4.66
CA SER A 87 0.64 -15.22 6.13
C SER A 87 0.40 -13.80 6.63
N TYR A 88 0.03 -13.67 7.91
CA TYR A 88 -0.13 -12.34 8.50
C TYR A 88 1.25 -11.66 8.64
N PRO A 89 1.38 -10.38 8.25
CA PRO A 89 2.67 -9.67 8.27
C PRO A 89 3.24 -9.52 9.69
N TYR A 90 2.39 -9.45 10.71
CA TYR A 90 2.80 -9.40 12.11
C TYR A 90 1.75 -9.99 13.04
N SER A 91 2.18 -10.35 14.26
CA SER A 91 1.28 -10.92 15.28
C SER A 91 0.17 -9.95 15.66
N GLY A 92 -1.08 -10.41 15.61
CA GLY A 92 -2.26 -9.61 15.92
C GLY A 92 -2.83 -8.82 14.74
N TYR A 93 -2.20 -8.88 13.56
CA TYR A 93 -2.84 -8.42 12.33
C TYR A 93 -3.99 -9.35 11.96
N ASN A 94 -5.15 -8.77 11.64
CA ASN A 94 -6.38 -9.49 11.30
C ASN A 94 -7.06 -8.93 10.05
N GLY A 95 -6.28 -8.30 9.17
CA GLY A 95 -6.76 -7.76 7.91
C GLY A 95 -6.63 -8.75 6.74
N ASN A 96 -7.12 -8.32 5.58
CA ASN A 96 -7.12 -9.13 4.35
C ASN A 96 -5.85 -9.03 3.53
N LEU A 97 -4.96 -8.06 3.82
CA LEU A 97 -3.71 -7.86 3.08
C LEU A 97 -2.60 -8.63 3.76
N LEU A 98 -2.13 -9.68 3.10
CA LEU A 98 -1.22 -10.66 3.69
C LEU A 98 0.19 -10.50 3.12
N LYS A 99 1.17 -11.01 3.87
CA LYS A 99 2.54 -11.20 3.40
C LYS A 99 2.60 -12.46 2.53
N ILE A 100 3.39 -12.42 1.47
CA ILE A 100 3.71 -13.56 0.61
C ILE A 100 5.06 -14.14 1.03
N GLU A 101 5.13 -15.46 1.11
CA GLU A 101 6.37 -16.20 1.32
C GLU A 101 6.56 -17.25 0.20
N PRO A 102 7.77 -17.36 -0.38
CA PRO A 102 9.00 -16.65 -0.02
C PRO A 102 9.05 -15.18 -0.49
N ALA A 103 9.87 -14.36 0.18
CA ALA A 103 9.96 -12.91 -0.08
C ALA A 103 10.48 -12.55 -1.49
N CYS A 104 11.26 -13.43 -2.13
CA CYS A 104 11.76 -13.23 -3.49
C CYS A 104 10.63 -13.01 -4.53
N VAL A 105 9.39 -13.40 -4.22
CA VAL A 105 8.22 -13.17 -5.09
C VAL A 105 8.00 -11.67 -5.35
N TYR A 106 8.45 -10.82 -4.43
CA TYR A 106 8.35 -9.38 -4.55
C TYR A 106 9.35 -8.77 -5.52
N GLU A 107 10.42 -9.44 -5.95
CA GLU A 107 11.45 -8.84 -6.83
C GLU A 107 10.85 -8.25 -8.12
N GLY A 108 9.91 -8.96 -8.75
CA GLY A 108 9.20 -8.46 -9.92
C GLY A 108 8.23 -7.31 -9.62
N LEU A 109 7.64 -7.31 -8.41
CA LEU A 109 6.76 -6.24 -7.94
C LEU A 109 7.58 -4.97 -7.69
N GLU A 110 8.71 -5.10 -7.01
CA GLU A 110 9.68 -4.03 -6.74
C GLU A 110 10.10 -3.34 -8.03
N ARG A 111 10.49 -4.12 -9.04
CA ARG A 111 10.85 -3.57 -10.36
C ARG A 111 9.70 -2.77 -10.98
N THR A 112 8.46 -3.22 -10.81
CA THR A 112 7.27 -2.52 -11.33
C THR A 112 6.96 -1.26 -10.51
N VAL A 113 7.23 -1.28 -9.20
CA VAL A 113 7.14 -0.10 -8.33
C VAL A 113 8.18 0.95 -8.72
N ALA A 114 9.42 0.54 -8.98
CA ALA A 114 10.47 1.42 -9.47
C ALA A 114 10.04 2.12 -10.77
N TRP A 115 9.41 1.38 -11.70
CA TRP A 115 8.87 1.96 -12.94
C TRP A 115 7.83 3.05 -12.66
N VAL A 116 6.90 2.83 -11.71
CA VAL A 116 5.91 3.85 -11.33
C VAL A 116 6.58 5.07 -10.70
N LEU A 117 7.53 4.88 -9.78
CA LEU A 117 8.27 6.00 -9.15
C LEU A 117 9.01 6.83 -10.20
N MET A 118 9.71 6.17 -11.13
CA MET A 118 10.48 6.83 -12.17
C MET A 118 9.61 7.65 -13.12
N SER A 119 8.56 7.01 -13.67
CA SER A 119 7.68 7.57 -14.72
C SER A 119 6.73 8.69 -14.26
N SER A 120 6.67 8.95 -12.95
CA SER A 120 5.72 9.92 -12.38
C SER A 120 6.38 10.96 -11.49
N ASN A 121 7.65 10.76 -11.12
CA ASN A 121 8.27 11.55 -10.07
C ASN A 121 9.76 11.86 -10.27
N MET A 122 10.45 11.19 -11.20
CA MET A 122 11.92 11.27 -11.31
C MET A 122 12.42 11.78 -12.67
N GLY A 123 11.54 12.38 -13.49
CA GLY A 123 11.88 12.97 -14.78
C GLY A 123 12.02 11.98 -15.93
N TYR A 124 11.66 10.72 -15.73
CA TYR A 124 11.57 9.72 -16.80
C TYR A 124 10.16 9.73 -17.39
N ASN A 125 10.03 9.49 -18.70
CA ASN A 125 8.76 9.04 -19.26
C ASN A 125 8.61 7.52 -19.05
N GLY A 126 7.42 6.97 -19.33
CA GLY A 126 7.11 5.55 -19.11
C GLY A 126 7.99 4.59 -19.91
N ASP A 127 8.34 4.94 -21.15
CA ASP A 127 9.15 4.10 -22.03
C ASP A 127 10.61 4.05 -21.57
N GLU A 128 11.18 5.21 -21.22
CA GLU A 128 12.54 5.31 -20.69
C GLU A 128 12.68 4.56 -19.37
N ALA A 129 11.70 4.72 -18.48
CA ALA A 129 11.69 3.98 -17.22
C ALA A 129 11.59 2.47 -17.46
N ALA A 130 10.75 2.03 -18.38
CA ALA A 130 10.60 0.61 -18.71
C ALA A 130 11.90 0.03 -19.28
N ALA A 131 12.53 0.74 -20.23
CA ALA A 131 13.79 0.35 -20.83
C ALA A 131 14.94 0.30 -19.81
N ALA A 132 15.05 1.31 -18.93
CA ALA A 132 16.09 1.37 -17.91
C ALA A 132 15.99 0.21 -16.89
N LEU A 133 14.78 -0.27 -16.62
CA LEU A 133 14.51 -1.41 -15.74
C LEU A 133 14.51 -2.76 -16.46
N GLY A 134 14.77 -2.78 -17.78
CA GLY A 134 14.86 -4.00 -18.57
C GLY A 134 13.51 -4.71 -18.78
N PHE A 135 12.41 -3.95 -18.87
CA PHE A 135 11.12 -4.50 -19.28
C PHE A 135 11.08 -4.66 -20.82
N GLU A 136 10.65 -5.84 -21.28
CA GLU A 136 10.42 -6.09 -22.71
C GLU A 136 9.09 -5.49 -23.19
N GLU A 137 8.10 -5.47 -22.28
CA GLU A 137 6.79 -4.88 -22.49
C GLU A 137 6.48 -3.92 -21.34
N MET A 138 5.71 -2.87 -21.62
CA MET A 138 5.34 -1.90 -20.61
C MET A 138 4.59 -2.58 -19.46
N PRO A 139 5.02 -2.42 -18.19
CA PRO A 139 4.43 -3.16 -17.07
C PRO A 139 3.15 -2.45 -16.57
N PHE A 140 2.23 -2.17 -17.48
CA PHE A 140 1.01 -1.40 -17.24
C PHE A 140 -0.19 -2.04 -17.95
N LYS A 141 -1.33 -2.12 -17.26
CA LYS A 141 -2.59 -2.53 -17.86
C LYS A 141 -3.72 -1.57 -17.45
N PRO A 142 -4.27 -0.77 -18.37
CA PRO A 142 -5.34 0.17 -18.05
C PRO A 142 -6.65 -0.59 -17.75
N VAL A 143 -7.23 -0.36 -16.57
CA VAL A 143 -8.58 -0.83 -16.19
C VAL A 143 -9.28 0.24 -15.38
N THR A 144 -10.50 0.65 -15.74
CA THR A 144 -11.18 1.76 -15.05
C THR A 144 -11.88 1.33 -13.75
N LYS A 145 -12.26 0.06 -13.68
CA LYS A 145 -12.91 -0.55 -12.51
C LYS A 145 -12.36 -1.94 -12.29
N MET A 146 -12.23 -2.30 -11.03
CA MET A 146 -11.92 -3.67 -10.65
C MET A 146 -12.41 -3.97 -9.25
N LYS A 147 -12.55 -5.26 -8.94
CA LYS A 147 -12.75 -5.70 -7.56
C LYS A 147 -11.40 -5.67 -6.85
N ILE A 148 -11.37 -5.15 -5.63
CA ILE A 148 -10.18 -5.19 -4.78
C ILE A 148 -10.53 -5.58 -3.34
N MET A 149 -9.54 -6.11 -2.63
CA MET A 149 -9.58 -6.22 -1.17
C MET A 149 -8.96 -4.98 -0.54
N THR A 150 -9.61 -4.48 0.51
CA THR A 150 -9.01 -3.52 1.46
C THR A 150 -8.60 -4.29 2.72
N ASP A 151 -7.85 -3.64 3.61
CA ASP A 151 -7.45 -4.23 4.90
C ASP A 151 -8.63 -4.86 5.66
N TYR A 152 -9.84 -4.29 5.60
CA TYR A 152 -10.96 -4.70 6.46
C TYR A 152 -12.25 -5.08 5.71
N LYS A 153 -12.30 -4.91 4.39
CA LYS A 153 -13.48 -5.17 3.54
C LYS A 153 -13.09 -5.74 2.19
N GLY A 154 -13.99 -6.47 1.57
CA GLY A 154 -13.90 -6.89 0.16
C GLY A 154 -14.35 -8.33 -0.07
N PRO A 155 -14.35 -8.79 -1.33
CA PRO A 155 -13.99 -8.03 -2.54
C PRO A 155 -15.05 -6.97 -2.89
N MET A 156 -14.63 -5.76 -3.23
CA MET A 156 -15.53 -4.66 -3.59
C MET A 156 -15.10 -3.99 -4.89
N GLU A 157 -16.08 -3.60 -5.72
CA GLU A 157 -15.80 -2.79 -6.90
C GLU A 157 -15.23 -1.43 -6.49
N MET A 158 -14.11 -1.06 -7.10
CA MET A 158 -13.48 0.23 -6.95
C MET A 158 -13.11 0.80 -8.32
N THR A 159 -13.14 2.13 -8.38
CA THR A 159 -12.60 2.87 -9.52
C THR A 159 -11.12 3.10 -9.28
N VAL A 160 -10.31 2.75 -10.27
CA VAL A 160 -8.89 3.08 -10.29
C VAL A 160 -8.60 4.07 -11.39
N SER A 161 -7.60 4.92 -11.17
CA SER A 161 -7.14 5.93 -12.12
C SER A 161 -5.64 5.83 -12.31
N TRP A 162 -5.18 6.21 -13.49
CA TRP A 162 -3.78 6.34 -13.82
C TRP A 162 -3.57 7.68 -14.53
N SER A 163 -2.34 8.17 -14.48
CA SER A 163 -1.94 9.36 -15.23
C SER A 163 -1.56 8.94 -16.64
N GLU A 164 -2.33 9.38 -17.64
CA GLU A 164 -1.99 9.14 -19.04
C GLU A 164 -0.71 9.88 -19.45
N LEU A 165 -0.39 10.96 -18.73
CA LEU A 165 0.78 11.77 -18.95
C LEU A 165 2.10 11.00 -18.78
N SER A 166 2.12 9.96 -17.93
CA SER A 166 3.30 9.10 -17.76
C SER A 166 3.63 8.28 -19.01
N PHE A 167 2.74 8.21 -20.00
CA PHE A 167 2.94 7.51 -21.27
C PHE A 167 3.23 8.45 -22.44
N ASN A 168 3.25 9.76 -22.21
CA ASN A 168 3.62 10.71 -23.26
C ASN A 168 5.15 10.77 -23.37
N PRO A 169 5.74 10.40 -24.52
CA PRO A 169 7.20 10.31 -24.66
C PRO A 169 7.90 11.67 -24.60
N GLU A 170 7.19 12.77 -24.87
CA GLU A 170 7.74 14.12 -24.87
C GLU A 170 7.66 14.81 -23.51
N LEU A 171 7.00 14.17 -22.55
CA LEU A 171 6.63 14.78 -21.27
C LEU A 171 7.39 14.13 -20.11
N ARG A 172 8.04 14.98 -19.32
CA ARG A 172 8.77 14.57 -18.11
C ARG A 172 8.18 15.24 -16.88
N PHE A 173 8.12 14.51 -15.78
CA PHE A 173 7.66 15.04 -14.50
C PHE A 173 8.60 14.74 -13.36
N TRP A 174 8.75 15.74 -12.49
CA TRP A 174 9.36 15.61 -11.19
C TRP A 174 8.36 16.01 -10.11
N GLY A 175 8.29 15.20 -9.07
CA GLY A 175 7.58 15.56 -7.85
C GLY A 175 8.58 15.71 -6.73
N VAL A 176 8.88 16.95 -6.36
CA VAL A 176 9.92 17.26 -5.38
C VAL A 176 9.38 18.08 -4.22
N ARG A 177 10.09 18.04 -3.11
CA ARG A 177 9.90 18.95 -1.98
C ARG A 177 10.64 20.26 -2.24
N ASN A 178 10.50 21.22 -1.33
CA ASN A 178 11.15 22.52 -1.37
C ASN A 178 12.69 22.43 -1.39
N ASP A 179 13.27 21.34 -0.87
CA ASP A 179 14.71 21.07 -0.93
C ASP A 179 15.17 20.48 -2.28
N GLY A 180 14.26 20.33 -3.25
CA GLY A 180 14.52 19.73 -4.56
C GLY A 180 14.64 18.21 -4.54
N LYS A 181 14.43 17.55 -3.40
CA LYS A 181 14.48 16.09 -3.31
C LYS A 181 13.15 15.44 -3.70
N PRO A 182 13.15 14.21 -4.23
CA PRO A 182 11.94 13.43 -4.50
C PRO A 182 10.98 13.38 -3.30
N GLY A 183 9.69 13.64 -3.57
CA GLY A 183 8.64 13.69 -2.55
C GLY A 183 7.60 12.57 -2.68
N ARG A 184 7.99 11.37 -3.08
CA ARG A 184 7.05 10.23 -3.23
C ARG A 184 7.66 8.95 -2.67
N ILE A 185 6.91 8.26 -1.81
CA ILE A 185 7.40 7.09 -1.04
C ILE A 185 6.35 5.99 -1.08
N PHE A 186 6.76 4.79 -1.48
CA PHE A 186 5.90 3.62 -1.63
C PHE A 186 6.20 2.59 -0.54
N VAL A 187 5.16 2.00 0.03
CA VAL A 187 5.29 0.93 1.03
C VAL A 187 4.25 -0.15 0.80
N LEU A 188 4.68 -1.41 0.81
CA LEU A 188 3.79 -2.55 0.67
C LEU A 188 2.80 -2.62 1.85
N ARG A 189 1.50 -2.65 1.53
CA ARG A 189 0.44 -2.91 2.52
C ARG A 189 0.12 -4.39 2.66
N GLY A 190 0.40 -5.14 1.60
CA GLY A 190 0.20 -6.57 1.51
C GLY A 190 -0.56 -6.97 0.26
N CYS A 191 -0.80 -8.26 0.14
CA CYS A 191 -1.30 -8.90 -1.05
C CYS A 191 -2.41 -9.89 -0.73
N TYR A 192 -3.20 -10.25 -1.73
CA TYR A 192 -4.32 -11.16 -1.59
C TYR A 192 -4.51 -11.97 -2.86
N ARG A 193 -5.09 -13.16 -2.69
CA ARG A 193 -5.60 -13.95 -3.82
C ARG A 193 -6.94 -13.37 -4.26
N THR A 194 -7.17 -13.36 -5.57
CA THR A 194 -8.46 -12.94 -6.16
C THR A 194 -9.43 -14.11 -6.30
N SER A 195 -9.27 -15.11 -5.44
CA SER A 195 -10.10 -16.31 -5.36
C SER A 195 -10.51 -16.52 -3.91
N THR A 196 -11.72 -17.02 -3.69
CA THR A 196 -12.19 -17.45 -2.36
C THR A 196 -12.84 -18.82 -2.45
N ILE A 197 -12.93 -19.51 -1.32
CA ILE A 197 -13.62 -20.81 -1.24
C ILE A 197 -15.03 -20.55 -0.71
N VAL A 198 -16.04 -20.80 -1.54
CA VAL A 198 -17.46 -20.76 -1.15
C VAL A 198 -18.01 -22.17 -1.13
N GLY A 199 -18.24 -22.69 0.08
CA GLY A 199 -18.60 -24.10 0.28
C GLY A 199 -17.44 -25.02 -0.10
N LEU A 200 -17.59 -25.77 -1.21
CA LEU A 200 -16.57 -26.67 -1.76
C LEU A 200 -16.06 -26.24 -3.14
N LYS A 201 -16.32 -25.00 -3.55
CA LYS A 201 -15.91 -24.46 -4.85
C LYS A 201 -14.98 -23.28 -4.67
N VAL A 202 -14.01 -23.17 -5.58
CA VAL A 202 -13.20 -21.97 -5.76
C VAL A 202 -14.01 -21.01 -6.62
N GLU A 203 -14.20 -19.79 -6.11
CA GLU A 203 -14.78 -18.67 -6.84
C GLU A 203 -13.71 -17.61 -7.07
N GLU A 204 -13.35 -17.41 -8.33
CA GLU A 204 -12.44 -16.36 -8.78
C GLU A 204 -13.24 -15.09 -9.09
N TRP A 205 -12.66 -13.94 -8.79
CA TRP A 205 -13.35 -12.66 -8.94
C TRP A 205 -12.50 -11.54 -9.55
N GLY A 206 -11.22 -11.79 -9.85
CA GLY A 206 -10.32 -10.80 -10.46
C GLY A 206 -9.51 -11.37 -11.63
N ASP A 207 -8.94 -10.48 -12.44
CA ASP A 207 -8.22 -10.83 -13.67
C ASP A 207 -6.79 -11.34 -13.43
N TYR A 208 -6.29 -11.22 -12.21
CA TYR A 208 -4.95 -11.66 -11.80
C TYR A 208 -5.08 -12.60 -10.61
N PRO A 209 -4.37 -13.73 -10.55
CA PRO A 209 -4.49 -14.69 -9.45
C PRO A 209 -4.09 -14.10 -8.09
N VAL A 210 -3.20 -13.10 -8.12
CA VAL A 210 -2.71 -12.38 -6.94
C VAL A 210 -2.65 -10.89 -7.26
N MET A 211 -3.02 -10.08 -6.28
CA MET A 211 -2.87 -8.63 -6.32
C MET A 211 -2.21 -8.11 -5.06
N CYS A 212 -1.50 -7.00 -5.18
CA CYS A 212 -0.90 -6.28 -4.06
C CYS A 212 -1.39 -4.83 -4.02
N SER A 213 -1.54 -4.32 -2.80
CA SER A 213 -1.85 -2.93 -2.52
C SER A 213 -0.62 -2.27 -1.90
N ILE A 214 -0.27 -1.10 -2.40
CA ILE A 214 0.91 -0.33 -1.98
C ILE A 214 0.43 1.05 -1.59
N SER A 215 0.78 1.51 -0.39
CA SER A 215 0.53 2.91 -0.03
C SER A 215 1.53 3.78 -0.76
N ASP A 216 1.03 4.81 -1.40
CA ASP A 216 1.78 5.86 -2.07
C ASP A 216 1.61 7.15 -1.29
N ASP A 217 2.67 7.52 -0.58
CA ASP A 217 2.73 8.74 0.20
C ASP A 217 3.41 9.82 -0.63
N THR A 218 2.62 10.81 -1.02
CA THR A 218 3.08 11.97 -1.75
C THR A 218 3.30 13.12 -0.76
N GLU A 219 4.57 13.44 -0.52
CA GLU A 219 5.07 14.56 0.28
C GLU A 219 5.62 15.70 -0.60
N ARG A 220 5.47 15.59 -1.93
CA ARG A 220 5.94 16.63 -2.86
C ARG A 220 5.21 17.94 -2.63
N GLU A 221 5.95 19.03 -2.70
CA GLU A 221 5.43 20.40 -2.65
C GLU A 221 5.42 21.03 -4.04
N TRP A 222 6.23 20.50 -4.95
CA TRP A 222 6.35 20.96 -6.33
C TRP A 222 6.10 19.83 -7.31
N LEU A 223 5.26 20.09 -8.29
CA LEU A 223 5.15 19.33 -9.53
C LEU A 223 5.80 20.15 -10.63
N ILE A 224 6.87 19.63 -11.21
CA ILE A 224 7.62 20.25 -12.30
C ILE A 224 7.41 19.40 -13.54
N GLY A 225 7.11 20.03 -14.67
CA GLY A 225 6.95 19.34 -15.94
C GLY A 225 7.69 20.01 -17.08
N GLU A 226 8.20 19.19 -17.99
CA GLU A 226 8.77 19.65 -19.27
C GLU A 226 8.11 18.93 -20.44
N TRP A 227 7.62 19.69 -21.42
CA TRP A 227 7.18 19.20 -22.72
C TRP A 227 7.99 19.91 -23.81
N GLY A 228 8.95 19.20 -24.41
CA GLY A 228 9.84 19.79 -25.42
C GLY A 228 10.58 21.01 -24.87
N ALA A 229 10.28 22.21 -25.38
CA ALA A 229 10.88 23.47 -24.91
C ALA A 229 10.04 24.21 -23.85
N LYS A 230 8.89 23.68 -23.45
CA LYS A 230 7.98 24.30 -22.48
C LYS A 230 8.15 23.65 -21.12
N GLY A 231 8.50 24.45 -20.11
CA GLY A 231 8.48 24.03 -18.71
C GLY A 231 7.26 24.61 -17.97
N PHE A 232 6.86 23.94 -16.89
CA PHE A 232 5.99 24.51 -15.87
C PHE A 232 6.42 24.03 -14.48
N ALA A 233 6.09 24.81 -13.45
CA ALA A 233 6.17 24.36 -12.07
C ALA A 233 4.91 24.80 -11.32
N ALA A 234 4.34 23.88 -10.56
CA ALA A 234 3.18 24.12 -9.71
C ALA A 234 3.53 23.79 -8.25
N TYR A 235 3.32 24.76 -7.38
CA TYR A 235 3.50 24.61 -5.93
C TYR A 235 2.17 24.22 -5.25
N SER A 236 2.24 23.34 -4.27
CA SER A 236 1.14 22.97 -3.38
C SER A 236 1.65 22.80 -1.95
N ASP A 237 0.95 23.40 -0.98
CA ASP A 237 1.22 23.31 0.45
C ASP A 237 0.21 22.42 1.18
N SER A 238 -0.46 21.51 0.47
CA SER A 238 -1.57 20.68 0.99
C SER A 238 -1.18 19.70 2.09
N GLY A 239 0.11 19.61 2.46
CA GLY A 239 0.60 18.78 3.56
C GLY A 239 0.72 17.30 3.21
N GLY A 240 0.63 16.96 1.92
CA GLY A 240 0.80 15.63 1.38
C GLY A 240 -0.38 14.70 1.60
N PHE A 241 -0.46 13.65 0.77
CA PHE A 241 -1.53 12.66 0.83
C PHE A 241 -1.00 11.24 0.66
N ARG A 242 -1.70 10.28 1.26
CA ARG A 242 -1.58 8.85 1.02
C ARG A 242 -2.70 8.39 0.10
N HIS A 243 -2.31 7.72 -0.97
CA HIS A 243 -3.18 6.95 -1.85
C HIS A 243 -2.77 5.47 -1.84
N PHE A 244 -3.50 4.64 -2.58
CA PHE A 244 -3.24 3.21 -2.67
C PHE A 244 -3.12 2.77 -4.12
N GLN A 245 -1.95 2.29 -4.50
CA GLN A 245 -1.61 1.78 -5.82
C GLN A 245 -1.89 0.28 -5.89
N GLN A 246 -2.46 -0.19 -6.99
CA GLN A 246 -2.81 -1.58 -7.23
C GLN A 246 -1.88 -2.21 -8.27
N PHE A 247 -1.44 -3.43 -7.97
CA PHE A 247 -0.58 -4.23 -8.84
C PHE A 247 -1.13 -5.64 -8.97
N GLY A 248 -1.05 -6.21 -10.18
CA GLY A 248 -1.51 -7.56 -10.48
C GLY A 248 -0.35 -8.45 -10.89
N TYR A 249 -0.36 -9.71 -10.43
CA TYR A 249 0.63 -10.69 -10.87
C TYR A 249 0.22 -11.27 -12.23
N ALA A 250 1.06 -11.05 -13.25
CA ALA A 250 0.80 -11.46 -14.63
C ALA A 250 1.38 -12.84 -14.99
N GLY A 251 2.09 -13.50 -14.06
CA GLY A 251 2.75 -14.79 -14.28
C GLY A 251 4.25 -14.68 -14.53
N ASN A 252 4.99 -15.78 -14.35
CA ASN A 252 6.43 -15.88 -14.64
C ASN A 252 7.32 -14.79 -13.99
N GLY A 253 6.95 -14.35 -12.80
CA GLY A 253 7.64 -13.29 -12.06
C GLY A 253 7.26 -11.87 -12.51
N ALA A 254 6.40 -11.72 -13.52
CA ALA A 254 5.96 -10.43 -14.02
C ALA A 254 4.81 -9.87 -13.16
N TRP A 255 4.93 -8.58 -12.84
CA TRP A 255 3.89 -7.79 -12.21
C TRP A 255 3.55 -6.62 -13.11
N VAL A 256 2.30 -6.16 -13.04
CA VAL A 256 1.83 -5.02 -13.81
C VAL A 256 1.16 -4.01 -12.89
N TYR A 257 1.43 -2.73 -13.15
CA TYR A 257 0.72 -1.63 -12.55
C TYR A 257 -0.69 -1.53 -13.15
N ILE A 258 -1.67 -1.40 -12.28
CA ILE A 258 -3.08 -1.32 -12.66
C ILE A 258 -3.56 0.13 -12.55
N GLY A 259 -3.29 0.77 -11.41
CA GLY A 259 -3.76 2.12 -11.15
C GLY A 259 -3.82 2.46 -9.66
N GLN A 260 -4.10 3.72 -9.40
CA GLN A 260 -4.34 4.28 -8.08
C GLN A 260 -5.82 4.18 -7.74
N GLN A 261 -6.16 3.75 -6.53
CA GLN A 261 -7.51 3.87 -5.99
C GLN A 261 -7.89 5.36 -5.89
N LYS A 262 -9.08 5.71 -6.37
CA LYS A 262 -9.59 7.09 -6.27
C LYS A 262 -9.85 7.50 -4.82
N ASP A 263 -10.33 6.56 -4.01
CA ASP A 263 -10.67 6.76 -2.60
C ASP A 263 -10.18 5.56 -1.77
N PRO A 264 -9.69 5.78 -0.54
CA PRO A 264 -9.58 7.08 0.12
C PRO A 264 -8.29 7.84 -0.27
N SER A 265 -8.35 9.17 -0.22
CA SER A 265 -7.19 10.06 -0.11
C SER A 265 -7.02 10.47 1.35
N ILE A 266 -5.86 10.17 1.95
CA ILE A 266 -5.64 10.37 3.40
C ILE A 266 -4.57 11.45 3.59
N PRO A 267 -4.89 12.60 4.21
CA PRO A 267 -3.89 13.62 4.51
C PRO A 267 -2.79 13.08 5.42
N LEU A 268 -1.52 13.30 5.08
CA LEU A 268 -0.40 12.78 5.87
C LEU A 268 -0.29 13.47 7.23
N ALA A 269 -0.71 14.74 7.34
CA ALA A 269 -0.75 15.48 8.60
C ALA A 269 -1.63 14.81 9.69
N GLY A 270 -2.58 13.96 9.30
CA GLY A 270 -3.42 13.19 10.22
C GLY A 270 -2.79 11.88 10.72
N LEU A 271 -1.64 11.48 10.16
CA LEU A 271 -0.94 10.23 10.48
C LEU A 271 0.21 10.51 11.43
N SER A 272 0.14 9.96 12.65
CA SER A 272 1.21 10.08 13.63
C SER A 272 2.38 9.16 13.28
N ASP A 273 3.59 9.71 13.24
CA ASP A 273 4.85 8.95 13.09
C ASP A 273 4.89 8.08 11.81
N ILE A 274 4.56 8.69 10.68
CA ILE A 274 4.44 8.01 9.38
C ILE A 274 5.73 7.29 8.97
N SER A 275 6.90 7.87 9.24
CA SER A 275 8.19 7.25 8.94
C SER A 275 8.37 5.92 9.66
N LYS A 276 7.93 5.83 10.92
CA LYS A 276 7.94 4.58 11.68
C LYS A 276 6.93 3.58 11.14
N GLU A 277 5.73 4.02 10.76
CA GLU A 277 4.74 3.14 10.12
C GLU A 277 5.30 2.51 8.84
N ARG A 278 5.92 3.33 7.97
CA ARG A 278 6.55 2.88 6.73
C ARG A 278 7.62 1.82 6.99
N ALA A 279 8.53 2.09 7.92
CA ALA A 279 9.61 1.18 8.27
C ALA A 279 9.08 -0.15 8.85
N SER A 280 8.08 -0.08 9.75
CA SER A 280 7.48 -1.29 10.33
C SER A 280 6.74 -2.14 9.30
N MET A 281 6.05 -1.53 8.33
CA MET A 281 5.39 -2.27 7.25
C MET A 281 6.40 -2.91 6.30
N ALA A 282 7.44 -2.18 5.89
CA ALA A 282 8.52 -2.72 5.07
C ALA A 282 9.20 -3.92 5.75
N GLU A 283 9.55 -3.78 7.04
CA GLU A 283 10.12 -4.86 7.85
C GLU A 283 9.18 -6.08 7.95
N ALA A 284 7.90 -5.86 8.21
CA ALA A 284 6.91 -6.93 8.36
C ALA A 284 6.74 -7.76 7.06
N HIS A 285 6.91 -7.12 5.90
CA HIS A 285 6.87 -7.79 4.61
C HIS A 285 8.24 -8.33 4.16
N GLY A 286 9.34 -7.93 4.81
CA GLY A 286 10.69 -8.29 4.40
C GLY A 286 11.12 -7.61 3.10
N VAL A 287 10.64 -6.40 2.84
CA VAL A 287 10.94 -5.58 1.67
C VAL A 287 11.49 -4.22 2.09
N ALA A 288 12.01 -3.44 1.15
CA ALA A 288 12.44 -2.07 1.42
C ALA A 288 11.26 -1.09 1.50
N VAL A 289 11.51 0.09 2.08
CA VAL A 289 10.71 1.28 1.74
C VAL A 289 11.17 1.73 0.36
N TRP A 290 10.24 1.90 -0.57
CA TRP A 290 10.55 2.18 -1.96
C TRP A 290 10.43 3.68 -2.24
N ASP A 291 11.55 4.35 -2.38
CA ASP A 291 11.65 5.75 -2.79
C ASP A 291 12.72 5.90 -3.88
N ALA A 292 13.00 7.13 -4.29
CA ALA A 292 14.00 7.40 -5.32
C ALA A 292 15.44 7.00 -4.90
N GLU A 293 15.77 7.09 -3.61
CA GLU A 293 17.09 6.65 -3.11
C GLU A 293 17.22 5.13 -3.22
N TRP A 294 16.15 4.40 -2.87
CA TRP A 294 16.09 2.95 -3.09
C TRP A 294 16.23 2.57 -4.56
N VAL A 295 15.59 3.29 -5.50
CA VAL A 295 15.75 3.05 -6.95
C VAL A 295 17.20 3.21 -7.37
N GLU A 296 17.86 4.29 -6.93
CA GLU A 296 19.27 4.53 -7.24
C GLU A 296 20.18 3.45 -6.66
N GLN A 297 19.98 3.05 -5.40
CA GLN A 297 20.78 2.02 -4.74
C GLN A 297 20.59 0.62 -5.34
N THR A 298 19.37 0.29 -5.74
CA THR A 298 19.00 -1.06 -6.19
C THR A 298 19.28 -1.25 -7.67
N TYR A 299 19.00 -0.24 -8.50
CA TYR A 299 19.09 -0.34 -9.95
C TYR A 299 20.20 0.53 -10.56
N GLY A 300 20.85 1.39 -9.77
CA GLY A 300 21.86 2.33 -10.29
C GLY A 300 21.24 3.46 -11.13
N ILE A 301 19.95 3.75 -10.94
CA ILE A 301 19.20 4.71 -11.75
C ILE A 301 18.86 5.94 -10.90
N PRO A 302 19.60 7.04 -11.02
CA PRO A 302 19.30 8.27 -10.28
C PRO A 302 18.10 9.00 -10.89
N MET A 303 17.52 9.92 -10.11
CA MET A 303 16.56 10.90 -10.65
C MET A 303 17.25 11.79 -11.70
N HIS A 304 16.55 12.14 -12.78
CA HIS A 304 17.03 13.15 -13.72
C HIS A 304 17.18 14.52 -13.04
N GLU A 305 18.17 15.29 -13.48
CA GLU A 305 18.35 16.66 -13.01
C GLU A 305 17.07 17.48 -13.22
N LEU A 306 16.77 18.34 -12.26
CA LEU A 306 15.65 19.25 -12.38
C LEU A 306 15.95 20.30 -13.46
N PRO A 307 14.92 20.78 -14.18
CA PRO A 307 15.07 21.89 -15.13
C PRO A 307 15.75 23.09 -14.49
N GLN A 308 16.62 23.77 -15.23
CA GLN A 308 17.29 24.96 -14.70
C GLN A 308 16.25 26.02 -14.32
N ASP A 309 16.43 26.66 -13.16
CA ASP A 309 15.55 27.73 -12.66
C ASP A 309 14.07 27.32 -12.53
N TRP A 310 13.78 26.02 -12.32
CA TRP A 310 12.42 25.48 -12.24
C TRP A 310 11.51 26.20 -11.24
N GLN A 311 12.06 26.73 -10.14
CA GLN A 311 11.31 27.49 -9.13
C GLN A 311 10.75 28.82 -9.65
N SER A 312 11.29 29.32 -10.76
CA SER A 312 10.84 30.54 -11.43
C SER A 312 9.80 30.27 -12.52
N LEU A 313 9.60 29.00 -12.91
CA LEU A 313 8.56 28.61 -13.84
C LEU A 313 7.20 28.82 -13.17
N GLY A 314 6.25 29.42 -13.89
CA GLY A 314 4.87 29.46 -13.47
C GLY A 314 4.06 28.32 -14.07
N THR A 315 2.73 28.46 -13.99
CA THR A 315 1.76 27.51 -14.53
C THR A 315 1.20 27.94 -15.89
N GLU A 316 1.73 28.99 -16.51
CA GLU A 316 1.25 29.54 -17.78
C GLU A 316 1.27 28.52 -18.92
N ASN A 317 2.28 27.66 -18.96
CA ASN A 317 2.39 26.61 -19.98
C ASN A 317 1.55 25.38 -19.64
N LEU A 318 1.15 25.21 -18.38
CA LEU A 318 0.45 24.02 -17.90
C LEU A 318 -0.78 23.75 -18.76
N GLN A 319 -1.68 24.72 -18.91
CA GLN A 319 -2.89 24.49 -19.71
C GLN A 319 -2.56 24.16 -21.17
N SER A 320 -1.54 24.79 -21.76
CA SER A 320 -1.15 24.48 -23.15
C SER A 320 -0.55 23.09 -23.33
N ILE A 321 0.13 22.58 -22.30
CA ILE A 321 0.68 21.23 -22.20
C ILE A 321 -0.47 20.23 -21.98
N LEU A 322 -1.45 20.59 -21.18
CA LEU A 322 -2.66 19.79 -20.95
C LEU A 322 -3.56 19.73 -22.18
N ASP A 323 -3.70 20.82 -22.93
CA ASP A 323 -4.56 20.90 -24.13
C ASP A 323 -3.93 20.22 -25.35
N SER A 324 -2.60 20.10 -25.40
CA SER A 324 -1.91 19.29 -26.42
C SER A 324 -2.10 17.78 -26.22
N ASP A 325 -2.74 17.38 -25.13
CA ASP A 325 -3.10 16.00 -24.79
C ASP A 325 -4.61 15.94 -24.44
N SER A 326 -5.46 16.04 -25.47
CA SER A 326 -6.89 16.39 -25.35
C SER A 326 -7.78 15.45 -24.53
N ASP A 327 -7.27 14.30 -24.07
CA ASP A 327 -7.99 13.34 -23.20
C ASP A 327 -7.56 13.41 -21.72
N ALA A 328 -6.50 14.18 -21.37
CA ALA A 328 -5.91 14.18 -20.02
C ALA A 328 -6.64 15.07 -18.99
N PHE A 329 -7.44 16.05 -19.43
CA PHE A 329 -7.87 17.18 -18.59
C PHE A 329 -8.91 16.86 -17.52
N GLU A 330 -9.80 15.86 -17.67
CA GLU A 330 -10.81 15.59 -16.62
C GLU A 330 -10.19 15.05 -15.31
N LYS A 331 -8.91 14.66 -15.32
CA LYS A 331 -8.25 13.90 -14.25
C LYS A 331 -7.15 14.66 -13.50
N ILE A 332 -6.61 15.75 -14.03
CA ILE A 332 -5.40 16.41 -13.48
C ILE A 332 -5.71 17.49 -12.43
N VAL A 333 -6.85 18.18 -12.56
CA VAL A 333 -7.20 19.34 -11.72
C VAL A 333 -8.19 18.99 -10.58
N ARG A 334 -8.50 17.70 -10.38
CA ARG A 334 -9.26 17.19 -9.22
C ARG A 334 -8.43 16.32 -8.28
N PHE A 335 -7.15 16.64 -8.11
CA PHE A 335 -6.39 16.17 -6.96
C PHE A 335 -6.37 17.30 -5.92
N PRO A 336 -7.18 17.20 -4.84
CA PRO A 336 -7.07 18.12 -3.70
C PRO A 336 -5.70 18.01 -3.02
#